data_AF-A0A6S7JNW8-F1
#
_entry.id   AF-A0A6S7JNW8-F1
#
_cell.length_a   1.000
_cell.length_b   1.000
_cell.length_c   1.000
_cell.angle_alpha   90.00
_cell.angle_beta   90.00
_cell.angle_gamma   90.00
#
_symmetry.space_group_name_H-M   'P 1'
#
loop_
_entity.id
_entity.type
_entity.pdbx_description
1 polymer ?
#
loop_
_entity_poly.entity_id
_entity_poly.type
_entity_poly.pdbx_seq_one_letter_code
_entity_poly.pdbx_strand_id
1 'polypeptide(L)'
;RPLMEYGDFIWDGCGVECSNALERIQFDAARLVTGAIKGTNRVALLEELSWDKLETRRYIHKLSVLYKIKNRMVPDYLYFVLPKP
;
A
#
# COMPACT_ATOMS: atom_id res chain seq x y z
N ARG A 1 7.65 8.91 -4.32
CA ARG A 1 6.64 8.80 -3.25
C ARG A 1 7.35 8.45 -1.95
N PRO A 2 7.07 9.10 -0.81
CA PRO A 2 7.67 8.72 0.48
C PRO A 2 7.40 7.23 0.74
N LEU A 3 8.47 6.47 0.96
CA LEU A 3 8.51 5.02 0.77
C LEU A 3 8.13 4.27 2.05
N MET A 4 6.91 4.47 2.57
CA MET A 4 6.40 3.70 3.72
C MET A 4 5.87 2.31 3.31
N GLU A 5 6.48 1.67 2.31
CA GLU A 5 5.95 0.44 1.70
C GLU A 5 6.49 -0.84 2.33
N TYR A 6 7.61 -0.76 3.06
CA TYR A 6 8.26 -1.95 3.63
C TYR A 6 7.38 -2.65 4.68
N GLY A 7 6.70 -1.88 5.54
CA GLY A 7 5.80 -2.40 6.58
C GLY A 7 4.34 -2.53 6.15
N ASP A 8 4.01 -2.21 4.89
CA ASP A 8 2.62 -1.99 4.47
C ASP A 8 1.75 -3.25 4.63
N PHE A 9 2.33 -4.43 4.36
CA PHE A 9 1.64 -5.72 4.53
C PHE A 9 1.54 -6.18 5.98
N ILE A 10 2.46 -5.75 6.86
CA ILE A 10 2.45 -6.11 8.30
C ILE A 10 1.35 -5.33 9.02
N TRP A 11 1.20 -4.06 8.67
CA TRP A 11 0.25 -3.13 9.29
C TRP A 11 -1.08 -3.05 8.56
N ASP A 12 -1.36 -3.98 7.65
CA ASP A 12 -2.61 -3.99 6.89
C ASP A 12 -3.83 -4.25 7.79
N GLY A 13 -3.65 -4.99 8.88
CA GLY A 13 -4.69 -5.25 9.90
C GLY A 13 -5.04 -4.05 10.79
N CYS A 14 -4.66 -2.82 10.42
CA CYS A 14 -4.99 -1.62 11.17
C CYS A 14 -6.49 -1.27 11.05
N GLY A 15 -7.04 -0.57 12.05
CA GLY A 15 -8.41 -0.06 11.98
C GLY A 15 -8.62 0.90 10.81
N VAL A 16 -9.86 0.99 10.32
CA VAL A 16 -10.25 1.83 9.16
C VAL A 16 -9.78 3.28 9.33
N GLU A 17 -9.88 3.82 10.54
CA GLU A 17 -9.43 5.17 10.87
C GLU A 17 -7.92 5.38 10.67
N CYS A 18 -7.11 4.38 11.06
CA CYS A 18 -5.66 4.43 10.88
C CYS A 18 -5.29 4.35 9.40
N SER A 19 -5.96 3.49 8.63
CA SER A 19 -5.76 3.40 7.18
C SER A 19 -6.11 4.73 6.48
N ASN A 20 -7.24 5.33 6.86
CA ASN A 20 -7.65 6.64 6.35
C ASN A 20 -6.66 7.75 6.71
N ALA A 21 -6.08 7.73 7.92
CA ALA A 21 -5.06 8.68 8.33
C ALA A 21 -3.78 8.56 7.48
N LEU A 22 -3.34 7.33 7.19
CA LEU A 22 -2.20 7.09 6.29
C LEU A 22 -2.49 7.56 4.87
N GLU A 23 -3.70 7.32 4.36
CA GLU A 23 -4.08 7.78 3.03
C GLU A 23 -4.13 9.31 2.95
N ARG A 24 -4.58 10.00 4.01
CA ARG A 24 -4.54 11.46 4.12
C ARG A 24 -3.12 12.01 4.01
N ILE A 25 -2.14 11.41 4.68
CA ILE A 25 -0.72 11.84 4.58
C ILE A 25 -0.23 11.76 3.14
N GLN A 26 -0.62 10.70 2.41
CA GLN A 26 -0.28 10.57 1.00
C GLN A 26 -0.96 11.64 0.13
N PHE A 27 -2.23 11.96 0.39
CA PHE A 27 -2.92 13.04 -0.33
C PHE A 27 -2.27 14.40 -0.08
N ASP A 28 -1.82 14.67 1.15
CA ASP A 28 -1.12 15.91 1.46
C ASP A 28 0.26 15.97 0.77
N ALA A 29 0.96 14.83 0.67
CA ALA A 29 2.16 14.73 -0.15
C ALA A 29 1.87 14.95 -1.65
N ALA A 30 0.80 14.36 -2.19
CA ALA A 30 0.37 14.55 -3.57
C ALA A 30 0.06 16.02 -3.87
N ARG A 31 -0.61 16.71 -2.95
CA ARG A 31 -0.86 18.16 -3.03
C ARG A 31 0.41 18.98 -3.05
N LEU A 32 1.37 18.65 -2.20
CA LEU A 32 2.64 19.36 -2.15
C LEU A 32 3.39 19.25 -3.49
N VAL A 33 3.38 18.07 -4.10
CA VAL A 33 4.03 17.82 -5.40
C VAL A 33 3.33 18.54 -6.55
N THR A 34 1.99 18.57 -6.55
CA THR A 34 1.16 19.18 -7.61
C THR A 34 0.93 20.68 -7.43
N GLY A 35 1.21 21.23 -6.24
CA GLY A 35 0.84 22.60 -5.88
C GLY A 35 -0.66 22.82 -5.71
N ALA A 36 -1.44 21.74 -5.56
CA ALA A 36 -2.90 21.83 -5.51
C ALA A 36 -3.44 22.36 -4.17
N ILE A 37 -4.51 23.15 -4.24
CA ILE A 37 -5.15 23.78 -3.08
C ILE A 37 -5.97 22.81 -2.21
N LYS A 38 -6.27 23.22 -0.97
CA LYS A 38 -7.20 22.50 -0.10
C LYS A 38 -8.62 22.54 -0.69
N GLY A 39 -9.12 21.40 -1.16
CA GLY A 39 -10.45 21.22 -1.75
C GLY A 39 -10.47 20.45 -3.07
N THR A 40 -9.32 20.29 -3.73
CA THR A 40 -9.22 19.48 -4.96
C THR A 40 -9.61 18.03 -4.73
N ASN A 41 -10.25 17.45 -5.75
CA ASN A 41 -10.67 16.06 -5.73
C ASN A 41 -9.46 15.14 -5.56
N ARG A 42 -9.49 14.33 -4.50
CA ARG A 42 -8.45 13.37 -4.14
C ARG A 42 -8.18 12.34 -5.24
N VAL A 43 -9.22 11.92 -5.95
CA VAL A 43 -9.12 10.94 -7.04
C VAL A 43 -8.40 11.54 -8.24
N ALA A 44 -8.79 12.75 -8.64
CA ALA A 44 -8.14 13.46 -9.75
C ALA A 44 -6.65 13.71 -9.49
N LEU A 45 -6.28 14.05 -8.24
CA LEU A 45 -4.87 14.22 -7.84
C LEU A 45 -4.05 12.92 -7.95
N LEU A 46 -4.65 11.79 -7.59
CA LEU A 46 -3.99 10.49 -7.72
C LEU A 46 -3.87 10.07 -9.18
N GLU A 47 -4.89 10.31 -10.00
CA GLU A 47 -4.85 10.02 -11.44
C GLU A 47 -3.77 10.85 -12.15
N GLU A 48 -3.68 12.14 -11.87
CA GLU A 48 -2.66 13.03 -12.43
C GLU A 48 -1.23 12.57 -12.09
N LEU A 49 -1.03 12.09 -10.85
CA LEU A 49 0.25 11.56 -10.40
C LEU A 49 0.47 10.09 -10.77
N SER A 50 -0.53 9.42 -11.34
CA SER A 50 -0.56 7.96 -11.54
C SER A 50 -0.26 7.19 -10.25
N TRP A 51 -0.76 7.67 -9.11
CA TRP A 51 -0.57 7.05 -7.81
C TRP A 51 -1.76 6.17 -7.44
N ASP A 52 -1.50 4.88 -7.22
CA ASP A 52 -2.52 3.99 -6.68
C ASP A 52 -2.88 4.35 -5.22
N LYS A 53 -4.15 4.07 -4.89
CA LYS A 53 -4.66 4.08 -3.51
C LYS A 53 -3.88 3.11 -2.63
N LEU A 54 -3.84 3.41 -1.34
CA LEU A 54 -3.11 2.60 -0.37
C LEU A 54 -3.57 1.13 -0.39
N GLU A 55 -4.88 0.91 -0.40
CA GLU A 55 -5.50 -0.41 -0.44
C GLU A 55 -5.07 -1.25 -1.65
N THR A 56 -5.17 -0.68 -2.86
CA THR A 56 -4.79 -1.36 -4.11
C THR A 56 -3.35 -1.83 -4.07
N ARG A 57 -2.43 -0.97 -3.60
CA ARG A 57 -1.02 -1.34 -3.48
C ARG A 57 -0.79 -2.43 -2.47
N ARG A 58 -1.41 -2.36 -1.30
CA ARG A 58 -1.31 -3.41 -0.26
C ARG A 58 -1.78 -4.74 -0.82
N TYR A 59 -2.87 -4.74 -1.58
CA TYR A 59 -3.38 -5.93 -2.24
C TYR A 59 -2.36 -6.52 -3.22
N ILE A 60 -1.80 -5.71 -4.13
CA ILE A 60 -0.76 -6.13 -5.08
C ILE A 60 0.50 -6.64 -4.36
N HIS A 61 0.91 -5.96 -3.29
CA HIS A 61 2.07 -6.35 -2.49
C HIS A 61 1.85 -7.71 -1.82
N LYS A 62 0.69 -7.91 -1.17
CA LYS A 62 0.32 -9.20 -0.55
C LYS A 62 0.35 -10.34 -1.57
N LEU A 63 -0.21 -10.14 -2.75
CA LEU A 63 -0.15 -11.12 -3.84
C LEU A 63 1.28 -11.41 -4.30
N SER A 64 2.10 -10.36 -4.44
CA SER A 64 3.51 -10.49 -4.81
C SER A 64 4.31 -11.28 -3.77
N VAL A 65 4.06 -11.04 -2.48
CA VAL A 65 4.69 -11.80 -1.38
C VAL A 65 4.20 -13.24 -1.38
N LEU A 66 2.89 -13.48 -1.54
CA LEU A 66 2.35 -14.85 -1.62
C LEU A 66 2.95 -15.65 -2.78
N TYR A 67 3.11 -15.02 -3.94
CA TYR A 67 3.80 -15.60 -5.09
C TYR A 67 5.25 -15.97 -4.75
N LYS A 68 5.98 -15.07 -4.06
CA LYS A 68 7.35 -15.35 -3.60
C LYS A 68 7.40 -16.51 -2.61
N ILE A 69 6.45 -16.59 -1.66
CA ILE A 69 6.34 -17.70 -0.71
C ILE A 69 6.12 -19.01 -1.47
N LYS A 70 5.12 -19.06 -2.37
CA LYS A 70 4.80 -20.26 -3.14
C LYS A 70 5.98 -20.78 -3.97
N ASN A 71 6.78 -19.88 -4.53
CA ASN A 71 7.95 -20.21 -5.35
C ASN A 71 9.26 -20.36 -4.55
N ARG A 72 9.21 -20.40 -3.22
CA ARG A 72 10.40 -20.56 -2.34
C ARG A 72 11.48 -19.48 -2.56
N MET A 73 11.05 -18.26 -2.91
CA MET A 73 11.94 -17.09 -3.07
C MET A 73 12.09 -16.27 -1.77
N VAL A 74 11.70 -16.85 -0.65
CA VAL A 74 11.72 -16.27 0.71
C VAL A 74 12.09 -17.38 1.69
N PRO A 75 12.52 -17.05 2.93
CA PRO A 75 12.96 -18.03 3.90
C PRO A 75 11.95 -19.17 4.14
N ASP A 76 12.47 -20.37 4.37
CA ASP A 76 11.66 -21.60 4.44
C ASP A 76 10.56 -21.56 5.50
N TYR A 77 10.78 -20.83 6.60
CA TYR A 77 9.78 -20.70 7.67
C TYR A 77 8.46 -20.11 7.17
N LEU A 78 8.46 -19.23 6.15
CA LEU A 78 7.23 -18.68 5.57
C LEU A 78 6.51 -19.69 4.68
N TYR A 79 7.27 -20.55 3.99
CA TYR A 79 6.70 -21.60 3.15
C TYR A 79 6.00 -22.67 4.00
N PHE A 80 6.59 -23.05 5.13
CA PHE A 80 6.01 -24.04 6.03
C PHE A 80 4.69 -23.61 6.69
N VAL A 81 4.41 -22.31 6.74
CA VAL A 81 3.15 -21.75 7.27
C VAL A 81 1.99 -21.88 6.27
N LEU A 82 2.27 -22.12 4.97
CA LEU A 82 1.21 -22.30 3.99
C LEU A 82 0.39 -23.57 4.29
N PRO A 83 -0.95 -23.50 4.19
CA PRO A 83 -1.80 -24.67 4.34
C PRO A 83 -1.44 -25.70 3.26
N LYS A 84 -1.20 -26.94 3.68
CA LYS A 84 -0.98 -28.07 2.77
C LYS A 84 -2.34 -28.46 2.15
N PRO A 85 -2.35 -28.88 0.88
CA PRO A 85 -3.55 -29.44 0.27
C PRO A 85 -4.02 -30.71 0.98
#